data_AF-A0A5C7P8G8-F1
#
_entry.id   AF-A0A5C7P8G8-F1
#
_cell.length_a   1.000
_cell.length_b   1.000
_cell.length_c   1.000
_cell.angle_alpha   90.00
_cell.angle_beta   90.00
_cell.angle_gamma   90.00
#
_symmetry.space_group_name_H-M   'P 1'
#
loop_
_entity.id
_entity.type
_entity.pdbx_description
1 polymer ?
#
loop_
_entity_poly.entity_id
_entity_poly.type
_entity_poly.pdbx_seq_one_letter_code
_entity_poly.pdbx_strand_id
1 'polypeptide(L)'
;MTTANETTQPADEGRLEPTVRPLVDKLRDCAQGVDLGADGMGWSPNPALLREAADEIESLRAALKWYADGEHFTKADPDAWDTVSGEPQNWWCDEAGTAMVEDGSLAGMVLAGKLTGTQLGALEDGEEA
;
A
#
# COMPACT_ATOMS: atom_id res chain seq x y z
N MET A 1 4.86 -51.01 -5.70
CA MET A 1 5.25 -49.77 -6.42
C MET A 1 4.00 -48.95 -6.57
N THR A 2 3.58 -48.30 -5.48
CA THR A 2 3.77 -46.86 -5.16
C THR A 2 2.58 -46.05 -5.68
N THR A 3 1.68 -45.79 -4.75
CA THR A 3 0.55 -44.86 -4.81
C THR A 3 1.05 -43.43 -5.00
N ALA A 4 0.57 -42.71 -6.01
CA ALA A 4 0.75 -41.26 -6.12
C ALA A 4 -0.35 -40.56 -5.31
N ASN A 5 0.05 -39.91 -4.22
CA ASN A 5 -0.78 -38.92 -3.52
C ASN A 5 -0.75 -37.63 -4.35
N GLU A 6 -1.87 -37.26 -4.96
CA GLU A 6 -2.13 -35.87 -5.33
C GLU A 6 -2.54 -35.13 -4.06
N THR A 7 -1.59 -34.41 -3.48
CA THR A 7 -1.86 -33.38 -2.48
C THR A 7 -2.24 -32.10 -3.21
N THR A 8 -3.54 -31.86 -3.35
CA THR A 8 -4.08 -30.55 -3.72
C THR A 8 -3.71 -29.55 -2.63
N GLN A 9 -2.88 -28.56 -2.96
CA GLN A 9 -2.55 -27.43 -2.10
C GLN A 9 -3.81 -26.60 -1.79
N PRO A 10 -4.12 -26.29 -0.52
CA PRO A 10 -4.92 -25.13 -0.21
C PRO A 10 -3.95 -23.97 0.11
N ALA A 11 -3.80 -23.04 -0.82
CA ALA A 11 -3.24 -21.72 -0.52
C ALA A 11 -4.38 -20.70 -0.64
N ASP A 12 -5.39 -20.84 0.21
CA ASP A 12 -6.15 -19.70 0.70
C ASP A 12 -5.40 -19.21 1.95
N GLU A 13 -4.19 -18.68 1.73
CA GLU A 13 -3.50 -17.90 2.74
C GLU A 13 -4.32 -16.63 2.89
N GLY A 14 -5.18 -16.65 3.91
CA GLY A 14 -6.15 -15.60 4.19
C GLY A 14 -5.54 -14.24 3.95
N ARG A 15 -6.15 -13.48 3.03
CA ARG A 15 -5.90 -12.07 2.80
C ARG A 15 -5.61 -11.42 4.14
N LEU A 16 -4.35 -11.05 4.38
CA LEU A 16 -3.95 -10.27 5.53
C LEU A 16 -4.69 -8.95 5.39
N GLU A 17 -5.84 -8.81 6.04
CA GLU A 17 -6.54 -7.55 6.14
C GLU A 17 -5.55 -6.54 6.71
N PRO A 18 -5.13 -5.52 5.94
CA PRO A 18 -4.04 -4.66 6.35
C PRO A 18 -4.43 -3.96 7.65
N THR A 19 -3.69 -4.25 8.72
CA THR A 19 -3.83 -3.69 10.08
C THR A 19 -3.49 -2.20 10.19
N VAL A 20 -3.58 -1.46 9.08
CA VAL A 20 -3.30 -0.01 8.98
C VAL A 20 -4.35 0.83 9.72
N ARG A 21 -5.54 0.27 9.97
CA ARG A 21 -6.66 0.99 10.63
C ARG A 21 -6.50 1.19 12.15
N PRO A 22 -6.06 0.18 12.95
CA PRO A 22 -6.01 0.28 14.40
C PRO A 22 -5.29 1.49 15.00
N LEU A 23 -4.15 1.94 14.46
CA LEU A 23 -3.41 3.05 15.06
C LEU A 23 -4.00 4.41 14.69
N VAL A 24 -4.41 4.59 13.44
CA VAL A 24 -5.08 5.82 12.98
C VAL A 24 -6.35 6.08 13.77
N ASP A 25 -7.12 5.04 14.07
CA ASP A 25 -8.34 5.13 14.88
C ASP A 25 -8.01 5.53 16.33
N LYS A 26 -7.03 4.88 16.98
CA LYS A 26 -6.56 5.26 18.33
C LYS A 26 -6.10 6.73 18.41
N LEU A 27 -5.37 7.20 17.41
CA LEU A 27 -4.90 8.59 17.33
C LEU A 27 -6.06 9.57 17.13
N ARG A 28 -7.05 9.21 16.31
CA ARG A 28 -8.25 10.01 16.08
C ARG A 28 -9.08 10.13 17.36
N ASP A 29 -9.27 9.03 18.09
CA ASP A 29 -9.97 9.03 19.37
C ASP A 29 -9.25 9.91 20.42
N CYS A 30 -7.91 9.84 20.44
CA CYS A 30 -7.07 10.72 21.26
C CYS A 30 -7.21 12.20 20.88
N ALA A 31 -7.30 12.53 19.59
CA ALA A 31 -7.47 13.90 19.09
C ALA A 31 -8.88 14.45 19.32
N GLN A 32 -9.90 13.60 19.38
CA GLN A 32 -11.30 13.98 19.62
C GLN A 32 -11.64 14.15 21.12
N GLY A 33 -10.68 13.92 22.01
CA GLY A 33 -10.89 14.13 23.46
C GLY A 33 -11.80 13.09 24.10
N VAL A 34 -11.83 11.84 23.60
CA VAL A 34 -12.62 10.76 24.23
C VAL A 34 -12.00 10.30 25.57
N ASP A 35 -10.87 10.87 25.99
CA ASP A 35 -10.36 10.82 27.37
C ASP A 35 -10.15 12.24 27.91
N LEU A 36 -11.24 13.02 28.02
CA LEU A 36 -11.26 14.21 28.85
C LEU A 36 -11.48 13.77 30.30
N GLY A 37 -10.38 13.50 31.00
CA GLY A 37 -10.35 13.51 32.45
C GLY A 37 -11.06 14.75 33.00
N ALA A 38 -11.73 14.59 34.15
CA ALA A 38 -12.77 15.48 34.66
C ALA A 38 -12.35 16.94 34.96
N ASP A 39 -11.09 17.32 34.80
CA ASP A 39 -10.54 18.61 35.24
C ASP A 39 -10.26 19.62 34.10
N GLY A 40 -10.45 19.25 32.84
CA GLY A 40 -10.43 20.20 31.72
C GLY A 40 -9.09 20.94 31.54
N MET A 41 -8.00 20.42 32.09
CA MET A 41 -6.66 21.00 31.98
C MET A 41 -5.71 20.07 31.22
N GLY A 42 -5.39 20.49 29.99
CA GLY A 42 -4.21 20.03 29.25
C GLY A 42 -4.40 18.70 28.52
N TRP A 43 -5.00 18.74 27.34
CA TRP A 43 -4.83 17.66 26.36
C TRP A 43 -3.32 17.49 26.08
N SER A 44 -2.74 16.40 26.57
CA SER A 44 -1.41 15.95 26.17
C SER A 44 -1.60 14.61 25.46
N PRO A 45 -1.29 14.50 24.15
CA PRO A 45 -1.34 13.21 23.47
C PRO A 45 -0.42 12.21 24.18
N ASN A 46 -0.88 10.97 24.35
CA ASN A 46 -0.09 9.92 24.99
C ASN A 46 1.23 9.75 24.20
N PRO A 47 2.41 10.00 24.82
CA PRO A 47 3.69 9.96 24.12
C PRO A 47 4.02 8.57 23.55
N ALA A 48 3.49 7.50 24.13
CA ALA A 48 3.64 6.15 23.60
C ALA A 48 2.89 5.98 22.26
N LEU A 49 1.67 6.52 22.15
CA LEU A 49 0.90 6.48 20.90
C LEU A 49 1.55 7.33 19.80
N LEU A 50 2.15 8.48 20.16
CA LEU A 50 2.92 9.27 19.21
C LEU A 50 4.15 8.52 18.69
N ARG A 51 4.81 7.74 19.54
CA ARG A 51 5.96 6.93 19.13
C ARG A 51 5.54 5.79 18.22
N GLU A 52 4.48 5.05 18.58
CA GLU A 52 3.89 4.01 17.74
C GLU A 52 3.53 4.58 16.36
N ALA A 53 2.95 5.79 16.32
CA ALA A 53 2.58 6.48 15.09
C ALA A 53 3.78 6.82 14.22
N ALA A 54 4.86 7.33 14.83
CA ALA A 54 6.08 7.64 14.11
C ALA A 54 6.71 6.38 13.52
N ASP A 55 6.81 5.31 14.31
CA ASP A 55 7.39 4.04 13.87
C ASP A 55 6.54 3.41 12.72
N GLU A 56 5.21 3.47 12.81
CA GLU A 56 4.32 3.01 11.72
C GLU A 56 4.48 3.87 10.46
N ILE A 57 4.54 5.19 10.58
CA ILE A 57 4.76 6.09 9.43
C ILE A 57 6.10 5.79 8.76
N GLU A 58 7.17 5.56 9.53
CA GLU A 58 8.48 5.19 8.97
C GLU A 58 8.40 3.87 8.20
N SER A 59 7.75 2.85 8.77
CA SER A 59 7.56 1.56 8.10
C SER A 59 6.74 1.68 6.81
N LEU A 60 5.63 2.42 6.84
CA LEU A 60 4.77 2.63 5.67
C LEU A 60 5.48 3.43 4.58
N ARG A 61 6.26 4.47 4.93
CA ARG A 61 7.04 5.23 3.96
C ARG A 61 8.16 4.39 3.35
N ALA A 62 8.79 3.50 4.12
CA ALA A 62 9.80 2.58 3.60
C ALA A 62 9.19 1.59 2.59
N ALA A 63 8.03 1.00 2.91
CA ALA A 63 7.31 0.12 2.00
C ALA A 63 6.89 0.86 0.71
N LEU A 64 6.30 2.06 0.84
CA LEU A 64 5.89 2.86 -0.31
C LEU A 64 7.09 3.28 -1.18
N LYS A 65 8.26 3.52 -0.55
CA LYS A 65 9.50 3.79 -1.28
C LYS A 65 9.98 2.59 -2.07
N TRP A 66 9.88 1.38 -1.51
CA TRP A 66 10.23 0.15 -2.22
C TRP A 66 9.37 -0.03 -3.48
N TYR A 67 8.07 0.24 -3.42
CA TYR A 67 7.22 0.30 -4.62
C TYR A 67 7.65 1.41 -5.58
N ALA A 68 7.93 2.62 -5.07
CA ALA A 68 8.33 3.75 -5.90
C ALA A 68 9.67 3.56 -6.62
N ASP A 69 10.56 2.76 -6.06
CA ASP A 69 11.84 2.39 -6.67
C ASP A 69 11.69 1.25 -7.70
N GLY A 70 10.48 0.70 -7.88
CA GLY A 70 10.19 -0.40 -8.81
C GLY A 70 10.66 -1.77 -8.32
N GLU A 71 11.02 -1.89 -7.04
CA GLU A 71 11.60 -3.10 -6.45
C GLU A 71 10.55 -4.20 -6.20
N HIS A 72 9.26 -3.88 -6.36
CA HIS A 72 8.14 -4.82 -6.20
C HIS A 72 7.97 -5.82 -7.34
N PHE A 73 8.73 -5.65 -8.41
CA PHE A 73 8.72 -6.57 -9.53
C PHE A 73 10.13 -6.73 -10.10
N THR A 74 10.48 -7.96 -10.49
CA THR A 74 11.75 -8.24 -11.17
C THR A 74 11.50 -8.52 -12.64
N LYS A 75 12.05 -7.68 -13.52
CA LYS A 75 12.13 -7.98 -14.96
C LYS A 75 13.24 -9.01 -15.19
N ALA A 76 12.87 -10.28 -15.33
CA ALA A 76 13.82 -11.34 -15.67
C ALA A 76 14.52 -11.08 -17.02
N ASP A 77 13.81 -10.45 -17.96
CA ASP A 77 14.31 -9.92 -19.22
C ASP A 77 13.77 -8.47 -19.38
N PRO A 78 14.61 -7.43 -19.32
CA PRO A 78 14.18 -6.04 -19.47
C PRO A 78 13.59 -5.72 -20.84
N ASP A 79 14.03 -6.41 -21.89
CA ASP A 79 13.61 -6.14 -23.28
C ASP A 79 12.25 -6.79 -23.61
N ALA A 80 11.77 -7.69 -22.73
CA ALA A 80 10.46 -8.36 -22.86
C ALA A 80 9.28 -7.51 -22.33
N TRP A 81 9.54 -6.30 -21.83
CA TRP A 81 8.54 -5.40 -21.25
C TRP A 81 8.66 -4.01 -21.87
N ASP A 82 7.58 -3.50 -22.45
CA ASP A 82 7.52 -2.17 -23.07
C ASP A 82 6.47 -1.28 -22.40
N THR A 83 6.60 0.03 -22.60
CA THR A 83 5.62 1.04 -22.23
C THR A 83 4.36 0.90 -23.09
N VAL A 84 3.19 1.07 -22.48
CA VAL A 84 1.92 0.97 -23.20
C VAL A 84 1.75 2.19 -24.14
N SER A 85 1.53 1.95 -25.43
CA SER A 85 1.53 2.98 -26.49
C SER A 85 0.34 3.95 -26.48
N GLY A 86 -0.42 4.04 -25.38
CA GLY A 86 -1.70 4.77 -25.31
C GLY A 86 -2.01 5.47 -23.97
N GLU A 87 -1.04 5.54 -23.03
CA GLU A 87 -1.18 6.09 -21.67
C GLU A 87 -2.11 5.29 -20.72
N PRO A 88 -1.82 5.24 -19.40
CA PRO A 88 -0.85 6.06 -18.68
C PRO A 88 0.56 5.44 -18.59
N GLN A 89 1.58 6.31 -18.62
CA GLN A 89 3.00 5.97 -18.79
C GLN A 89 3.61 5.19 -17.60
N ASN A 90 2.85 5.03 -16.51
CA ASN A 90 3.24 4.31 -15.32
C ASN A 90 3.00 2.78 -15.40
N TRP A 91 2.68 2.25 -16.59
CA TRP A 91 2.44 0.82 -16.78
C TRP A 91 3.41 0.21 -17.79
N TRP A 92 3.87 -0.99 -17.48
CA TRP A 92 4.57 -1.87 -18.39
C TRP A 92 3.67 -3.03 -18.80
N CYS A 93 3.78 -3.44 -20.06
CA CYS A 93 3.07 -4.59 -20.62
C CYS A 93 4.08 -5.62 -21.11
N ASP A 94 3.79 -6.90 -20.92
CA ASP A 94 4.59 -7.96 -21.53
C ASP A 94 4.37 -8.04 -23.05
N GLU A 95 5.31 -8.66 -23.78
CA GLU A 95 5.22 -8.79 -25.24
C GLU A 95 3.92 -9.47 -25.71
N ALA A 96 3.38 -10.39 -24.90
CA ALA A 96 2.14 -11.11 -25.20
C ALA A 96 0.86 -10.32 -24.92
N GLY A 97 0.95 -9.12 -24.31
CA GLY A 97 -0.21 -8.32 -23.92
C GLY A 97 -1.09 -8.99 -22.84
N THR A 98 -0.53 -9.92 -22.07
CA THR A 98 -1.22 -10.75 -21.09
C THR A 98 -1.10 -10.19 -19.68
N ALA A 99 -0.02 -9.47 -19.38
CA ALA A 99 0.25 -8.93 -18.06
C ALA A 99 0.59 -7.45 -18.14
N MET A 100 0.04 -6.67 -17.20
CA MET A 100 0.45 -5.29 -16.96
C MET A 100 0.94 -5.14 -15.52
N VAL A 101 1.99 -4.34 -15.33
CA VAL A 101 2.53 -4.01 -14.01
C VAL A 101 2.78 -2.51 -13.90
N GLU A 102 2.43 -1.94 -12.76
CA GLU A 102 2.70 -0.52 -12.46
C GLU A 102 4.20 -0.36 -12.11
N ASP A 103 4.83 0.70 -12.62
CA ASP A 103 6.28 0.90 -12.57
C ASP A 103 6.79 1.57 -11.28
N GLY A 104 5.92 1.86 -10.31
CA GLY A 104 6.20 2.58 -9.08
C GLY A 104 5.85 4.07 -9.11
N SER A 105 5.53 4.65 -10.26
CA SER A 105 5.26 6.08 -10.39
C SER A 105 4.10 6.58 -9.50
N LEU A 106 3.04 5.79 -9.34
CA LEU A 106 1.92 6.14 -8.45
C LEU A 106 2.37 6.21 -6.99
N ALA A 107 3.14 5.21 -6.54
CA ALA A 107 3.73 5.21 -5.20
C ALA A 107 4.67 6.41 -4.99
N GLY A 108 5.48 6.75 -6.00
CA GLY A 108 6.34 7.94 -6.01
C GLY A 108 5.55 9.25 -5.90
N MET A 109 4.40 9.36 -6.58
CA MET A 109 3.52 10.53 -6.48
C MET A 109 2.90 10.66 -5.09
N VAL A 110 2.53 9.54 -4.45
CA VAL A 110 2.03 9.56 -3.06
C VAL A 110 3.13 9.98 -2.09
N LEU A 111 4.37 9.47 -2.23
CA LEU A 111 5.50 9.88 -1.40
C LEU A 111 5.86 11.36 -1.56
N ALA A 112 5.73 11.89 -2.78
CA ALA A 112 5.96 13.30 -3.08
C ALA A 112 4.81 14.21 -2.62
N GLY A 113 3.70 13.65 -2.11
CA GLY A 113 2.51 14.40 -1.72
C GLY A 113 1.72 14.99 -2.89
N LYS A 114 1.97 14.52 -4.12
CA LYS A 114 1.23 14.93 -5.33
C LYS A 114 -0.10 14.19 -5.45
N LEU A 115 -0.18 13.01 -4.85
CA LEU A 115 -1.37 12.17 -4.77
C LEU A 115 -1.57 11.74 -3.30
N THR A 116 -2.81 11.62 -2.85
CA THR A 116 -3.13 11.00 -1.56
C THR A 116 -3.49 9.52 -1.76
N GLY A 117 -3.31 8.69 -0.73
CA GLY A 117 -3.75 7.29 -0.80
C GLY A 117 -5.25 7.13 -1.12
N THR A 118 -6.10 8.07 -0.69
CA THR A 118 -7.53 8.09 -1.04
C THR A 118 -7.76 8.39 -2.53
N GLN A 119 -7.02 9.35 -3.09
CA GLN A 119 -7.11 9.65 -4.53
C GLN A 119 -6.57 8.48 -5.36
N LEU A 120 -5.52 7.80 -4.89
CA LEU A 120 -5.00 6.60 -5.55
C LEU A 120 -6.07 5.51 -5.71
N GLY A 121 -6.82 5.20 -4.65
CA GLY A 121 -7.90 4.21 -4.72
C GLY A 121 -9.03 4.59 -5.68
N ALA A 122 -9.27 5.89 -5.89
CA ALA A 122 -10.28 6.36 -6.84
C ALA A 122 -9.81 6.30 -8.32
N LEU A 123 -8.51 6.13 -8.58
CA LEU A 123 -7.98 5.98 -9.95
C LEU A 123 -8.19 4.56 -10.52
N GLU A 124 -8.33 3.55 -9.65
CA GLU A 124 -8.53 2.15 -10.07
C GLU A 124 -9.97 1.83 -10.51
N ASP A 125 -10.95 2.65 -10.11
CA ASP A 125 -12.39 2.41 -10.33
C ASP A 125 -12.92 2.84 -11.72
N GLY A 126 -12.06 3.32 -12.62
CA GLY A 126 -12.36 3.41 -14.07
C GLY A 126 -13.69 4.08 -14.45
N GLU A 127 -13.97 5.28 -13.93
CA GLU A 127 -15.07 6.08 -14.47
C GLU A 127 -14.59 6.74 -15.78
N GLU A 128 -14.93 6.11 -16.91
CA GLU A 128 -14.74 6.69 -18.24
C GLU A 128 -15.44 8.06 -18.32
N ALA A 129 -14.65 9.09 -18.67
CA ALA A 129 -15.15 10.42 -19.02
C ALA A 129 -15.59 10.48 -20.49
#